data_AF-A0AA88Y874-F1
#
_entry.id   AF-A0AA88Y874-F1
#
_cell.length_a   1.000
_cell.length_b   1.000
_cell.length_c   1.000
_cell.angle_alpha   90.00
_cell.angle_beta   90.00
_cell.angle_gamma   90.00
#
_symmetry.space_group_name_H-M   'P 1'
#
loop_
_entity.id
_entity.type
_entity.pdbx_description
1 polymer ?
#
loop_
_entity_poly.entity_id
_entity_poly.type
_entity_poly.pdbx_seq_one_letter_code
_entity_poly.pdbx_strand_id
1 'polypeptide(L)'
;MLNFLIDNIFTVFGGKVFRQIVGIPMGTNFAPLLADIFFHSYEAEFIQSLVSEGKRYSASDFNFTYRYIDDMLSINNPKFGDYLSSIYPSELEVKETTETNNSASYLDIMLSYDTDGHMNTSLYDKRDDFNFSIINFPFLSSNTPSSPAYGVFISQLIRYARASTRYTDFVLRARRLSNKLLGQGYVCYRLTSSLRKFYGRYGELVIHYNVPLSRMVEVIVLDHLNHPTTEYTRVFRNGSNRM
;
A
#
# COMPACT_ATOMS: atom_id res chain seq x y z
N MET A 1 -5.60 -4.59 -35.85
CA MET A 1 -4.35 -4.83 -35.09
C MET A 1 -4.62 -5.35 -33.69
N LEU A 2 -5.46 -4.69 -32.89
CA LEU A 2 -5.81 -5.15 -31.52
C LEU A 2 -6.45 -6.54 -31.49
N ASN A 3 -7.47 -6.79 -32.33
CA ASN A 3 -8.12 -8.12 -32.41
C ASN A 3 -7.11 -9.23 -32.73
N PHE A 4 -6.19 -8.98 -33.66
CA PHE A 4 -5.13 -9.94 -33.97
C PHE A 4 -4.26 -10.25 -32.75
N LEU A 5 -3.90 -9.24 -31.94
CA LEU A 5 -3.12 -9.45 -30.73
C LEU A 5 -3.90 -10.25 -29.68
N ILE A 6 -5.18 -9.93 -29.44
CA ILE A 6 -6.03 -10.61 -28.46
C ILE A 6 -6.31 -12.05 -28.89
N ASP A 7 -6.57 -12.27 -30.18
CA ASP A 7 -6.88 -13.58 -30.71
C ASP A 7 -5.64 -14.49 -30.76
N ASN A 8 -4.43 -13.95 -30.91
CA ASN A 8 -3.21 -14.74 -31.12
C ASN A 8 -2.31 -14.78 -29.87
N ILE A 9 -2.93 -14.96 -28.70
CA ILE A 9 -2.20 -15.12 -27.44
C ILE A 9 -1.88 -16.59 -27.21
N PHE A 10 -0.59 -16.92 -27.26
CA PHE A 10 -0.09 -18.27 -27.00
C PHE A 10 0.91 -18.27 -25.83
N THR A 11 0.82 -19.27 -24.97
CA THR A 11 1.74 -19.50 -23.85
C THR A 11 2.33 -20.90 -23.94
N VAL A 12 3.59 -21.05 -23.52
CA VAL A 12 4.28 -22.35 -23.48
C VAL A 12 4.40 -22.81 -22.04
N PHE A 13 3.89 -23.99 -21.75
CA PHE A 13 3.99 -24.61 -20.43
C PHE A 13 4.28 -26.10 -20.58
N GLY A 14 5.34 -26.59 -19.91
CA GLY A 14 5.73 -28.00 -19.98
C GLY A 14 6.01 -28.51 -21.41
N GLY A 15 6.60 -27.67 -22.28
CA GLY A 15 6.88 -28.00 -23.68
C GLY A 15 5.65 -28.06 -24.60
N LYS A 16 4.46 -27.71 -24.09
CA LYS A 16 3.22 -27.64 -24.87
C LYS A 16 2.80 -26.19 -25.09
N VAL A 17 2.18 -25.93 -26.24
CA VAL A 17 1.64 -24.62 -26.61
C VAL A 17 0.14 -24.58 -26.28
N PHE A 18 -0.28 -23.55 -25.57
CA PHE A 18 -1.67 -23.29 -25.23
C PHE A 18 -2.08 -21.93 -25.78
N ARG A 19 -3.33 -21.81 -26.23
CA ARG A 19 -3.92 -20.53 -26.62
C ARG A 19 -4.80 -20.02 -25.50
N GLN A 20 -4.57 -18.79 -25.07
CA GLN A 20 -5.45 -18.15 -24.10
C GLN A 20 -6.70 -17.63 -24.84
N ILE A 21 -7.86 -18.16 -24.45
CA ILE A 21 -9.16 -17.83 -25.06
C ILE A 21 -10.01 -16.90 -24.20
N VAL A 22 -9.69 -16.78 -22.90
CA VAL A 22 -10.40 -15.93 -21.95
C VAL A 22 -9.40 -15.00 -21.26
N GLY A 23 -9.70 -13.71 -21.28
CA GLY A 23 -8.89 -12.67 -20.67
C GLY A 23 -7.57 -12.41 -21.40
N ILE A 24 -6.77 -11.52 -20.81
CA ILE A 24 -5.44 -11.14 -21.30
C ILE A 24 -4.39 -11.74 -20.36
N PRO A 25 -3.28 -12.30 -20.86
CA PRO A 25 -2.22 -12.87 -20.05
C PRO A 25 -1.57 -11.79 -19.20
N MET A 26 -1.46 -12.08 -17.91
CA MET A 26 -0.64 -11.30 -16.99
C MET A 26 0.82 -11.33 -17.42
N GLY A 27 1.52 -10.21 -17.27
CA GLY A 27 2.95 -10.09 -17.60
C GLY A 27 3.26 -9.63 -19.02
N THR A 28 2.25 -9.39 -19.86
CA THR A 28 2.46 -8.70 -21.14
C THR A 28 2.48 -7.18 -20.95
N ASN A 29 3.36 -6.48 -21.66
CA ASN A 29 3.57 -5.03 -21.50
C ASN A 29 2.31 -4.19 -21.78
N PHE A 30 1.40 -4.68 -22.63
CA PHE A 30 0.19 -3.95 -23.02
C PHE A 30 -1.03 -4.30 -22.16
N ALA A 31 -0.99 -5.37 -21.37
CA ALA A 31 -2.16 -5.84 -20.60
C ALA A 31 -2.72 -4.79 -19.65
N PRO A 32 -1.91 -4.06 -18.83
CA PRO A 32 -2.44 -3.07 -17.91
C PRO A 32 -3.19 -1.94 -18.64
N LEU A 33 -2.61 -1.43 -19.73
CA LEU A 33 -3.24 -0.37 -20.52
C LEU A 33 -4.54 -0.85 -21.18
N LEU A 34 -4.56 -2.09 -21.67
CA LEU A 34 -5.74 -2.65 -22.30
C LEU A 34 -6.86 -2.88 -21.28
N ALA A 35 -6.53 -3.34 -20.06
CA ALA A 35 -7.49 -3.46 -18.96
C ALA A 35 -8.07 -2.09 -18.57
N ASP A 36 -7.21 -1.06 -18.45
CA ASP A 36 -7.66 0.29 -18.13
C ASP A 36 -8.61 0.87 -19.17
N ILE A 37 -8.31 0.71 -20.46
CA ILE A 37 -9.18 1.15 -21.56
C ILE A 37 -10.49 0.37 -21.59
N PHE A 38 -10.42 -0.95 -21.35
CA PHE A 38 -11.59 -1.81 -21.30
C PHE A 38 -12.56 -1.34 -20.21
N PHE A 39 -12.11 -1.21 -18.97
CA PHE A 39 -12.96 -0.74 -17.87
C PHE A 39 -13.41 0.72 -18.06
N HIS A 40 -12.52 1.58 -18.56
CA HIS A 40 -12.89 2.97 -18.86
C HIS A 40 -14.06 3.07 -19.85
N SER A 41 -14.13 2.17 -20.84
CA SER A 41 -15.22 2.20 -21.83
C SER A 41 -16.60 1.99 -21.18
N TYR A 42 -16.70 1.04 -20.26
CA TYR A 42 -17.91 0.78 -19.47
C TYR A 42 -18.24 1.94 -18.52
N GLU A 43 -17.25 2.41 -17.76
CA GLU A 43 -17.40 3.52 -16.82
C GLU A 43 -17.86 4.80 -17.52
N ALA A 44 -17.25 5.13 -18.67
CA ALA A 44 -17.57 6.32 -19.44
C ALA A 44 -18.96 6.25 -20.08
N GLU A 45 -19.33 5.09 -20.65
CA GLU A 45 -20.67 4.89 -21.21
C GLU A 45 -21.76 5.04 -20.13
N PHE A 46 -21.54 4.46 -18.95
CA PHE A 46 -22.46 4.58 -17.82
C PHE A 46 -22.62 6.03 -17.34
N ILE A 47 -21.53 6.78 -17.16
CA ILE A 47 -21.63 8.19 -16.73
C ILE A 47 -22.30 9.03 -17.82
N GLN A 48 -21.98 8.79 -19.10
CA GLN A 48 -22.57 9.51 -20.22
C GLN A 48 -24.09 9.24 -20.34
N SER A 49 -24.53 8.01 -20.08
CA SER A 49 -25.96 7.67 -20.08
C SER A 49 -26.70 8.39 -18.96
N LEU A 50 -26.17 8.41 -17.73
CA LEU A 50 -26.74 9.16 -16.61
C LEU A 50 -26.89 10.65 -16.93
N VAL A 51 -25.88 11.26 -17.54
CA VAL A 51 -25.92 12.68 -17.92
C VAL A 51 -26.97 12.93 -19.02
N SER A 52 -27.06 12.02 -20.00
CA SER A 52 -28.00 12.12 -21.12
C SER A 52 -29.46 11.95 -20.66
N GLU A 53 -29.70 11.13 -19.64
CA GLU A 53 -30.99 10.95 -18.97
C GLU A 53 -31.35 12.09 -18.00
N GLY A 54 -30.47 13.08 -17.82
CA GLY A 54 -30.68 14.21 -16.91
C GLY A 54 -30.41 13.89 -15.43
N LYS A 55 -29.89 12.70 -15.09
CA LYS A 55 -29.54 12.26 -13.73
C LYS A 55 -28.19 12.81 -13.26
N ARG A 56 -28.01 14.14 -13.38
CA ARG A 56 -26.73 14.81 -13.06
C ARG A 56 -26.27 14.63 -11.61
N TYR A 57 -27.22 14.59 -10.66
CA TYR A 57 -26.90 14.35 -9.26
C TYR A 57 -26.32 12.95 -9.04
N SER A 58 -26.94 11.92 -9.63
CA SER A 58 -26.41 10.55 -9.56
C SER A 58 -25.05 10.44 -10.23
N ALA A 59 -24.81 11.13 -11.34
CA ALA A 59 -23.48 11.18 -11.96
C ALA A 59 -22.45 11.86 -11.04
N SER A 60 -22.84 12.91 -10.31
CA SER A 60 -21.94 13.61 -9.39
C SER A 60 -21.54 12.79 -8.16
N ASP A 61 -22.31 11.76 -7.79
CA ASP A 61 -21.96 10.84 -6.70
C ASP A 61 -20.71 10.00 -7.04
N PHE A 62 -20.36 9.86 -8.33
CA PHE A 62 -19.16 9.15 -8.80
C PHE A 62 -17.91 10.03 -8.89
N ASN A 63 -17.98 11.32 -8.51
CA ASN A 63 -16.83 12.23 -8.58
C ASN A 63 -15.65 11.80 -7.71
N PHE A 64 -15.92 11.05 -6.63
CA PHE A 64 -14.90 10.49 -5.74
C PHE A 64 -14.78 8.97 -5.87
N THR A 65 -15.05 8.47 -7.08
CA THR A 65 -14.77 7.08 -7.47
C THR A 65 -13.43 7.03 -8.21
N TYR A 66 -12.53 6.21 -7.70
CA TYR A 66 -11.18 5.99 -8.19
C TYR A 66 -10.99 4.52 -8.52
N ARG A 67 -10.26 4.23 -9.60
CA ARG A 67 -9.86 2.88 -9.97
C ARG A 67 -8.36 2.83 -10.22
N TYR A 68 -7.74 1.76 -9.79
CA TYR A 68 -6.35 1.41 -10.11
C TYR A 68 -6.32 -0.03 -10.60
N ILE A 69 -6.28 -0.20 -11.92
CA ILE A 69 -6.40 -1.49 -12.59
C ILE A 69 -7.67 -2.22 -12.11
N ASP A 70 -7.52 -3.20 -11.21
CA ASP A 70 -8.59 -4.04 -10.68
C ASP A 70 -9.14 -3.57 -9.32
N ASP A 71 -8.42 -2.68 -8.61
CA ASP A 71 -8.86 -2.14 -7.33
C ASP A 71 -9.73 -0.89 -7.55
N MET A 72 -10.87 -0.82 -6.85
CA MET A 72 -11.78 0.34 -6.88
C MET A 72 -12.00 0.92 -5.49
N LEU A 73 -12.10 2.24 -5.42
CA LEU A 73 -12.45 2.99 -4.23
C LEU A 73 -13.52 4.02 -4.58
N SER A 74 -14.67 3.96 -3.92
CA SER A 74 -15.72 4.96 -4.07
C SER A 74 -16.04 5.59 -2.73
N ILE A 75 -15.77 6.89 -2.60
CA ILE A 75 -15.94 7.63 -1.35
C ILE A 75 -17.27 8.39 -1.39
N ASN A 76 -18.01 8.37 -0.27
CA ASN A 76 -19.30 9.07 -0.11
C ASN A 76 -20.40 8.68 -1.12
N ASN A 77 -20.33 7.48 -1.70
CA ASN A 77 -21.34 6.97 -2.63
C ASN A 77 -21.97 5.67 -2.10
N PRO A 78 -23.02 5.75 -1.26
CA PRO A 78 -23.66 4.58 -0.67
C PRO A 78 -24.42 3.72 -1.69
N LYS A 79 -24.70 4.26 -2.89
CA LYS A 79 -25.44 3.56 -3.96
C LYS A 79 -24.50 2.93 -4.99
N PHE A 80 -23.19 3.00 -4.80
CA PHE A 80 -22.21 2.48 -5.75
C PHE A 80 -22.47 1.00 -6.09
N GLY A 81 -22.76 0.18 -5.08
CA GLY A 81 -23.07 -1.24 -5.24
C GLY A 81 -24.28 -1.52 -6.14
N ASP A 82 -25.30 -0.67 -6.07
CA ASP A 82 -26.53 -0.83 -6.87
C ASP A 82 -26.27 -0.68 -8.37
N TYR A 83 -25.25 0.09 -8.75
CA TYR A 83 -24.90 0.38 -10.13
C TYR A 83 -23.86 -0.58 -10.72
N LEU A 84 -23.21 -1.44 -9.92
CA LEU A 84 -22.14 -2.33 -10.39
C LEU A 84 -22.58 -3.21 -11.58
N SER A 85 -23.78 -3.78 -11.50
CA SER A 85 -24.36 -4.62 -12.58
C SER A 85 -24.74 -3.84 -13.84
N SER A 86 -24.91 -2.52 -13.73
CA SER A 86 -25.20 -1.62 -14.86
C SER A 86 -23.92 -1.08 -15.50
N ILE A 87 -22.83 -0.99 -14.72
CA ILE A 87 -21.52 -0.54 -15.20
C ILE A 87 -20.79 -1.71 -15.85
N TYR A 88 -20.65 -2.83 -15.15
CA TYR A 88 -19.76 -3.91 -15.53
C TYR A 88 -20.51 -5.13 -16.05
N PRO A 89 -19.89 -5.91 -16.96
CA PRO A 89 -20.46 -7.16 -17.45
C PRO A 89 -20.56 -8.21 -16.32
N SER A 90 -21.49 -9.15 -16.44
CA SER A 90 -21.76 -10.20 -15.43
C SER A 90 -20.56 -11.10 -15.12
N GLU A 91 -19.62 -11.18 -16.04
CA GLU A 91 -18.39 -11.94 -15.95
C GLU A 91 -17.38 -11.31 -14.98
N LEU A 92 -17.58 -10.04 -14.60
CA LEU A 92 -16.74 -9.32 -13.65
C LEU A 92 -17.36 -9.39 -12.25
N GLU A 93 -16.85 -10.29 -11.41
CA GLU A 93 -17.24 -10.36 -10.01
C GLU A 93 -16.50 -9.31 -9.17
N VAL A 94 -17.18 -8.23 -8.81
CA VAL A 94 -16.66 -7.23 -7.87
C VAL A 94 -16.88 -7.73 -6.44
N LYS A 95 -15.79 -7.85 -5.67
CA LYS A 95 -15.82 -8.25 -4.26
C LYS A 95 -15.69 -7.04 -3.36
N GLU A 96 -16.60 -6.90 -2.42
CA GLU A 96 -16.51 -5.86 -1.41
C GLU A 96 -15.43 -6.21 -0.39
N THR A 97 -14.44 -5.31 -0.25
CA THR A 97 -13.34 -5.42 0.70
C THR A 97 -13.36 -4.32 1.76
N THR A 98 -14.49 -3.61 1.88
CA THR A 98 -14.73 -2.62 2.93
C THR A 98 -14.64 -3.30 4.30
N GLU A 99 -13.80 -2.80 5.21
CA GLU A 99 -13.65 -3.40 6.54
C GLU A 99 -14.82 -2.99 7.44
N THR A 100 -15.16 -1.70 7.43
CA THR A 100 -16.32 -1.14 8.13
C THR A 100 -16.90 0.03 7.34
N ASN A 101 -18.10 0.50 7.68
CA ASN A 101 -18.70 1.69 7.06
C ASN A 101 -17.83 2.96 7.13
N ASN A 102 -16.84 2.98 8.02
CA ASN A 102 -15.95 4.11 8.26
C ASN A 102 -14.48 3.77 7.98
N SER A 103 -14.16 2.57 7.50
CA SER A 103 -12.78 2.18 7.20
C SER A 103 -12.67 1.25 6.00
N ALA A 104 -11.72 1.57 5.12
CA ALA A 104 -11.42 0.75 3.96
C ALA A 104 -9.94 0.83 3.63
N SER A 105 -9.35 -0.29 3.22
CA SER A 105 -8.03 -0.31 2.64
C SER A 105 -8.12 -0.15 1.12
N TYR A 106 -7.26 0.70 0.56
CA TYR A 106 -7.10 0.87 -0.88
C TYR A 106 -5.61 0.99 -1.19
N LEU A 107 -5.11 0.06 -2.02
CA LEU A 107 -3.68 -0.10 -2.31
C LEU A 107 -2.86 -0.26 -1.01
N ASP A 108 -2.02 0.72 -0.67
CA ASP A 108 -1.20 0.74 0.54
C ASP A 108 -1.66 1.78 1.59
N ILE A 109 -2.90 2.25 1.47
CA ILE A 109 -3.49 3.26 2.36
C ILE A 109 -4.72 2.66 3.06
N MET A 110 -4.78 2.83 4.37
CA MET A 110 -5.98 2.66 5.17
C MET A 110 -6.67 4.01 5.30
N LEU A 111 -7.88 4.11 4.79
CA LEU A 111 -8.76 5.26 4.95
C LEU A 111 -9.66 5.00 6.16
N SER A 112 -9.81 6.00 7.01
CA SER A 112 -10.70 5.93 8.17
C SER A 112 -11.38 7.27 8.43
N TYR A 113 -12.64 7.25 8.84
CA TYR A 113 -13.33 8.45 9.31
C TYR A 113 -13.33 8.50 10.83
N ASP A 114 -13.01 9.66 11.40
CA ASP A 114 -13.20 9.88 12.83
C ASP A 114 -14.68 10.15 13.18
N THR A 115 -14.98 10.25 14.47
CA THR A 115 -16.34 10.51 14.99
C THR A 115 -16.89 11.87 14.54
N ASP A 116 -16.01 12.79 14.15
CA ASP A 116 -16.35 14.15 13.73
C ASP A 116 -16.50 14.24 12.19
N GLY A 117 -16.30 13.13 11.47
CA GLY A 117 -16.44 13.04 10.02
C GLY A 117 -15.19 13.45 9.22
N HIS A 118 -14.03 13.64 9.86
CA HIS A 118 -12.79 13.91 9.14
C HIS A 118 -12.12 12.62 8.68
N MET A 119 -11.65 12.64 7.44
CA MET A 119 -10.92 11.52 6.84
C MET A 119 -9.46 11.53 7.31
N ASN A 120 -9.04 10.41 7.90
CA ASN A 120 -7.68 10.11 8.30
C ASN A 120 -7.12 9.00 7.43
N THR A 121 -5.86 9.15 7.04
CA THR A 121 -5.11 8.13 6.28
C THR A 121 -3.97 7.59 7.12
N SER A 122 -3.69 6.30 6.97
CA SER A 122 -2.51 5.65 7.52
C SER A 122 -1.99 4.59 6.56
N LEU A 123 -0.74 4.14 6.74
CA LEU A 123 -0.17 3.09 5.90
C LEU A 123 -0.83 1.72 6.20
N TYR A 124 -1.39 1.10 5.18
CA TYR A 124 -1.84 -0.29 5.20
C TYR A 124 -0.77 -1.20 4.58
N ASP A 125 -0.44 -2.28 5.28
CA ASP A 125 0.50 -3.30 4.78
C ASP A 125 -0.07 -4.67 5.11
N LYS A 126 -0.64 -5.34 4.10
CA LYS A 126 -1.19 -6.71 4.21
C LYS A 126 -0.21 -7.71 4.84
N ARG A 127 1.10 -7.40 4.80
CA ARG A 127 2.12 -8.24 5.42
C ARG A 127 2.06 -8.26 6.94
N ASP A 128 1.42 -7.27 7.55
CA ASP A 128 1.21 -7.24 9.00
C ASP A 128 0.20 -8.31 9.46
N ASP A 129 -0.65 -8.80 8.55
CA ASP A 129 -1.68 -9.81 8.84
C ASP A 129 -1.09 -11.23 8.91
N PHE A 130 0.15 -11.42 8.44
CA PHE A 130 0.83 -12.70 8.55
C PHE A 130 1.35 -12.94 9.96
N ASN A 131 1.11 -14.15 10.48
CA ASN A 131 1.56 -14.59 11.79
C ASN A 131 3.06 -15.00 11.84
N PHE A 132 3.84 -14.67 10.81
CA PHE A 132 5.27 -14.99 10.71
C PHE A 132 6.11 -13.75 10.38
N SER A 133 7.37 -13.76 10.80
CA SER A 133 8.28 -12.64 10.54
C SER A 133 8.70 -12.60 9.08
N ILE A 134 8.43 -11.47 8.42
CA ILE A 134 8.83 -11.23 7.04
C ILE A 134 10.08 -10.35 7.00
N ILE A 135 11.13 -10.89 6.39
CA ILE A 135 12.40 -10.20 6.14
C ILE A 135 12.25 -9.37 4.86
N ASN A 136 11.95 -8.08 5.02
CA ASN A 136 11.72 -7.14 3.92
C ASN A 136 12.96 -6.33 3.51
N PHE A 137 14.01 -6.36 4.33
CA PHE A 137 15.19 -5.50 4.20
C PHE A 137 16.48 -6.30 4.37
N PRO A 138 17.58 -5.88 3.71
CA PRO A 138 18.85 -6.59 3.79
C PRO A 138 19.44 -6.49 5.19
N PHE A 139 20.11 -7.55 5.64
CA PHE A 139 20.97 -7.47 6.81
C PHE A 139 22.22 -6.64 6.49
N LEU A 140 22.73 -5.89 7.47
CA LEU A 140 23.95 -5.10 7.25
C LEU A 140 25.19 -6.00 7.05
N SER A 141 25.12 -7.26 7.47
CA SER A 141 26.13 -8.29 7.20
C SER A 141 26.09 -8.84 5.76
N SER A 142 25.09 -8.46 4.95
CA SER A 142 25.03 -8.85 3.54
C SER A 142 26.08 -8.11 2.71
N ASN A 143 26.30 -8.55 1.46
CA ASN A 143 27.17 -7.87 0.50
C ASN A 143 26.53 -6.57 -0.08
N THR A 144 25.61 -5.95 0.64
CA THR A 144 24.92 -4.72 0.21
C THR A 144 25.69 -3.51 0.72
N PRO A 145 26.00 -2.52 -0.14
CA PRO A 145 26.65 -1.29 0.31
C PRO A 145 25.81 -0.57 1.38
N SER A 146 26.46 -0.08 2.43
CA SER A 146 25.71 0.51 3.56
C SER A 146 24.92 1.75 3.17
N SER A 147 25.37 2.58 2.22
CA SER A 147 24.65 3.82 1.90
C SER A 147 23.24 3.57 1.36
N PRO A 148 23.03 2.73 0.31
CA PRO A 148 21.70 2.29 -0.10
C PRO A 148 20.89 1.65 1.03
N ALA A 149 21.54 0.82 1.86
CA ALA A 149 20.90 0.14 2.98
C ALA A 149 20.25 1.12 3.97
N TYR A 150 20.94 2.23 4.32
CA TYR A 150 20.38 3.31 5.14
C TYR A 150 19.44 4.24 4.36
N GLY A 151 19.61 4.34 3.03
CA GLY A 151 18.69 5.07 2.15
C GLY A 151 17.26 4.50 2.20
N VAL A 152 17.13 3.18 2.40
CA VAL A 152 15.84 2.52 2.61
C VAL A 152 15.09 3.15 3.79
N PHE A 153 15.77 3.41 4.91
CA PHE A 153 15.14 4.03 6.07
C PHE A 153 14.53 5.40 5.73
N ILE A 154 15.28 6.26 5.03
CA ILE A 154 14.79 7.57 4.59
C ILE A 154 13.60 7.41 3.63
N SER A 155 13.69 6.51 2.65
CA SER A 155 12.61 6.28 1.67
C SER A 155 11.30 5.85 2.33
N GLN A 156 11.39 5.00 3.37
CA GLN A 156 10.21 4.56 4.10
C GLN A 156 9.64 5.65 5.00
N LEU A 157 10.47 6.49 5.63
CA LEU A 157 9.99 7.66 6.38
C LEU A 157 9.20 8.62 5.48
N ILE A 158 9.67 8.86 4.25
CA ILE A 158 8.94 9.65 3.24
C ILE A 158 7.58 9.00 2.94
N ARG A 159 7.56 7.69 2.68
CA ARG A 159 6.33 6.95 2.41
C ARG A 159 5.34 7.05 3.58
N TYR A 160 5.81 6.83 4.81
CA TYR A 160 4.97 6.87 6.01
C TYR A 160 4.41 8.27 6.25
N ALA A 161 5.23 9.31 6.11
CA ALA A 161 4.80 10.69 6.28
C ALA A 161 3.73 11.10 5.26
N ARG A 162 3.87 10.66 3.99
CA ARG A 162 2.89 10.91 2.94
C ARG A 162 1.56 10.17 3.16
N ALA A 163 1.62 8.95 3.69
CA ALA A 163 0.45 8.11 3.89
C ALA A 163 -0.27 8.34 5.22
N SER A 164 0.31 9.12 6.15
CA SER A 164 -0.20 9.24 7.53
C SER A 164 -0.67 10.65 7.83
N THR A 165 -1.97 10.81 8.10
CA THR A 165 -2.54 12.08 8.55
C THR A 165 -2.10 12.41 9.99
N ARG A 166 -2.03 11.40 10.87
CA ARG A 166 -1.73 11.58 12.29
C ARG A 166 -0.27 11.23 12.61
N TYR A 167 0.32 11.97 13.54
CA TYR A 167 1.68 11.73 14.03
C TYR A 167 1.84 10.33 14.66
N THR A 168 0.81 9.85 15.35
CA THR A 168 0.81 8.54 16.00
C THR A 168 1.05 7.40 15.01
N ASP A 169 0.44 7.50 13.83
CA ASP A 169 0.48 6.43 12.81
C ASP A 169 1.83 6.45 12.09
N PHE A 170 2.33 7.65 11.78
CA PHE A 170 3.68 7.85 11.26
C PHE A 170 4.75 7.27 12.19
N VAL A 171 4.71 7.62 13.47
CA VAL A 171 5.69 7.17 14.46
C VAL A 171 5.61 5.68 14.69
N LEU A 172 4.40 5.11 14.77
CA LEU A 172 4.22 3.67 14.94
C LEU A 172 4.96 2.91 13.83
N ARG A 173 4.77 3.30 12.57
CA ARG A 173 5.44 2.71 11.40
C ARG A 173 6.96 2.96 11.42
N ALA A 174 7.38 4.19 11.67
CA ALA A 174 8.79 4.56 11.72
C ALA A 174 9.56 3.80 12.81
N ARG A 175 8.98 3.66 14.00
CA ARG A 175 9.55 2.91 15.13
C ARG A 175 9.65 1.42 14.85
N ARG A 176 8.58 0.81 14.29
CA ARG A 176 8.61 -0.61 13.86
C ARG A 176 9.75 -0.87 12.87
N LEU A 177 9.93 0.02 11.89
CA LEU A 177 11.02 -0.07 10.93
C LEU A 177 12.39 0.09 11.61
N SER A 178 12.56 1.10 12.46
CA SER A 178 13.80 1.34 13.20
C SER A 178 14.21 0.10 14.01
N ASN A 179 13.29 -0.49 14.78
CA ASN A 179 13.54 -1.70 15.55
C ASN A 179 13.92 -2.89 14.66
N LYS A 180 13.24 -3.07 13.52
CA LYS A 180 13.57 -4.13 12.55
C LYS A 180 14.98 -3.95 12.01
N LEU A 181 15.36 -2.74 11.60
CA LEU A 181 16.71 -2.47 11.07
C LEU A 181 17.80 -2.64 12.14
N LEU A 182 17.56 -2.19 13.38
CA LEU A 182 18.47 -2.43 14.51
C LEU A 182 18.70 -3.93 14.74
N GLY A 183 17.64 -4.74 14.70
CA GLY A 183 17.73 -6.20 14.75
C GLY A 183 18.49 -6.83 13.56
N GLN A 184 18.66 -6.11 12.46
CA GLN A 184 19.39 -6.53 11.27
C GLN A 184 20.84 -6.00 11.20
N GLY A 185 21.35 -5.46 12.31
CA GLY A 185 22.73 -5.00 12.46
C GLY A 185 22.95 -3.53 12.11
N TYR A 186 21.89 -2.75 11.87
CA TYR A 186 22.02 -1.30 11.70
C TYR A 186 22.33 -0.64 13.04
N VAL A 187 23.15 0.41 13.02
CA VAL A 187 23.55 1.15 14.22
C VAL A 187 22.73 2.43 14.45
N CYS A 188 22.39 2.70 15.71
CA CYS A 188 21.48 3.77 16.13
C CYS A 188 21.97 5.16 15.68
N TYR A 189 23.26 5.48 15.85
CA TYR A 189 23.78 6.80 15.49
C TYR A 189 23.62 7.11 13.99
N ARG A 190 23.70 6.10 13.12
CA ARG A 190 23.47 6.26 11.67
C ARG A 190 21.99 6.37 11.34
N LEU A 191 21.11 5.68 12.04
CA LEU A 191 19.66 5.86 11.91
C LEU A 191 19.24 7.26 12.36
N THR A 192 19.77 7.76 13.48
CA THR A 192 19.56 9.14 13.94
C THR A 192 20.08 10.14 12.90
N SER A 193 21.27 9.94 12.35
CA SER A 193 21.79 10.79 11.26
C SER A 193 20.87 10.76 10.03
N SER A 194 20.33 9.59 9.68
CA SER A 194 19.42 9.42 8.55
C SER A 194 18.06 10.09 8.80
N LEU A 195 17.52 10.02 10.01
CA LEU A 195 16.30 10.73 10.41
C LEU A 195 16.50 12.25 10.38
N ARG A 196 17.66 12.75 10.84
CA ARG A 196 18.02 14.17 10.72
C ARG A 196 18.11 14.62 9.26
N LYS A 197 18.69 13.78 8.38
CA LYS A 197 18.73 14.03 6.93
C LYS A 197 17.33 14.04 6.32
N PHE A 198 16.45 13.12 6.73
CA PHE A 198 15.05 13.11 6.32
C PHE A 198 14.36 14.41 6.72
N TYR A 199 14.44 14.80 8.00
CA TYR A 199 13.81 16.02 8.51
C TYR A 199 14.34 17.28 7.83
N GLY A 200 15.65 17.35 7.56
CA GLY A 200 16.25 18.50 6.89
C GLY A 200 15.93 18.62 5.40
N ARG A 201 15.66 17.51 4.70
CA ARG A 201 15.39 17.50 3.25
C ARG A 201 13.91 17.41 2.89
N TYR A 202 13.11 16.83 3.78
CA TYR A 202 11.69 16.52 3.57
C TYR A 202 10.85 16.97 4.77
N GLY A 203 11.28 18.03 5.45
CA GLY A 203 10.63 18.54 6.67
C GLY A 203 9.19 19.00 6.42
N GLU A 204 8.88 19.43 5.20
CA GLU A 204 7.53 19.79 4.77
C GLU A 204 6.52 18.64 4.92
N LEU A 205 6.98 17.39 4.85
CA LEU A 205 6.12 16.20 5.00
C LEU A 205 5.73 15.92 6.46
N VAL A 206 6.38 16.57 7.43
CA VAL A 206 6.17 16.28 8.86
C VAL A 206 5.89 17.54 9.68
N ILE A 207 5.93 18.72 9.05
CA ILE A 207 5.71 20.01 9.72
C ILE A 207 4.30 20.12 10.29
N HIS A 208 3.31 19.52 9.62
CA HIS A 208 1.91 19.54 10.03
C HIS A 208 1.66 18.75 11.33
N TYR A 209 2.56 17.86 11.72
CA TYR A 209 2.49 17.18 13.01
C TYR A 209 2.83 18.10 14.19
N ASN A 210 3.51 19.22 13.94
CA ASN A 210 3.96 20.16 14.98
C ASN A 210 4.77 19.50 16.12
N VAL A 211 5.64 18.55 15.76
CA VAL A 211 6.52 17.85 16.71
C VAL A 211 7.99 18.17 16.40
N PRO A 212 8.82 18.55 17.39
CA PRO A 212 10.23 18.83 17.15
C PRO A 212 11.02 17.56 16.82
N LEU A 213 12.07 17.73 16.01
CA LEU A 213 12.99 16.65 15.62
C LEU A 213 13.59 15.91 16.83
N SER A 214 13.88 16.60 17.94
CA SER A 214 14.37 15.98 19.17
C SER A 214 13.44 14.89 19.67
N ARG A 215 12.14 15.16 19.69
CA ARG A 215 11.11 14.21 20.12
C ARG A 215 10.94 13.08 19.11
N MET A 216 11.02 13.35 17.80
CA MET A 216 10.97 12.30 16.78
C MET A 216 12.15 11.34 16.91
N VAL A 217 13.37 11.84 17.12
CA VAL A 217 14.57 11.01 17.33
C VAL A 217 14.42 10.15 18.57
N GLU A 218 13.93 10.72 19.66
CA GLU A 218 13.70 10.01 20.90
C GLU A 218 12.76 8.81 20.70
N VAL A 219 11.59 9.03 20.10
CA VAL A 219 10.55 8.00 19.99
C VAL A 219 10.82 6.99 18.86
N ILE A 220 11.38 7.43 17.73
CA ILE A 220 11.60 6.55 16.56
C ILE A 220 12.88 5.73 16.73
N VAL A 221 13.94 6.35 17.26
CA VAL A 221 15.28 5.74 17.27
C VAL A 221 15.76 5.43 18.66
N LEU A 222 15.48 6.20 19.72
CA LEU A 222 16.10 5.97 21.04
C LEU A 222 15.24 5.16 22.02
N ASP A 223 13.94 5.02 21.78
CA ASP A 223 12.99 4.29 22.65
C ASP A 223 13.43 2.84 22.96
N HIS A 224 14.08 2.17 22.01
CA HIS A 224 14.65 0.82 22.21
C HIS A 224 15.74 0.73 23.31
N LEU A 225 16.40 1.85 23.66
CA LEU A 225 17.40 1.89 24.73
C LEU A 225 16.75 1.91 26.12
N ASN A 226 15.52 2.41 26.21
CA ASN A 226 14.77 2.53 27.47
C ASN A 226 13.94 1.28 27.76
N HIS A 227 13.54 0.54 26.72
CA HIS A 227 12.83 -0.73 26.81
C HIS A 227 13.48 -1.77 25.87
N PRO A 228 14.54 -2.48 26.32
CA PRO A 228 15.09 -3.58 25.55
C PRO A 228 13.97 -4.61 25.35
N THR A 229 13.59 -4.84 24.10
CA THR A 229 12.54 -5.78 23.73
C THR A 229 13.01 -7.20 24.09
N THR A 230 12.57 -7.69 25.24
CA THR A 230 12.97 -9.00 25.81
C THR A 230 12.43 -10.21 25.03
N GLU A 231 11.70 -10.02 23.92
CA GLU A 231 10.98 -11.11 23.26
C GLU A 231 11.62 -11.71 22.01
N TYR A 232 12.62 -11.09 21.38
CA TYR A 232 13.17 -11.62 20.12
C TYR A 232 14.36 -12.56 20.26
N THR A 233 14.96 -12.69 21.45
CA THR A 233 16.18 -13.50 21.67
C THR A 233 15.92 -14.90 22.24
N ARG A 234 14.66 -15.26 22.59
CA ARG A 234 14.36 -16.58 23.19
C ARG A 234 14.18 -17.72 22.18
N VAL A 235 13.97 -17.45 20.89
CA VAL A 235 13.71 -18.51 19.90
C VAL A 235 15.00 -19.19 19.41
N PHE A 236 16.18 -18.54 19.50
CA PHE A 236 17.44 -19.11 18.99
C PHE A 236 18.29 -19.88 20.01
N ARG A 237 17.89 -19.98 21.30
CA ARG A 237 18.69 -20.69 22.32
C ARG A 237 18.14 -22.05 22.76
N ASN A 238 16.91 -22.42 22.41
CA ASN A 238 16.30 -23.67 22.90
C ASN A 238 16.22 -24.81 21.87
N GLY A 239 16.88 -24.69 20.71
CA GLY A 239 16.90 -25.73 19.67
C GLY A 239 18.11 -26.67 19.69
N SER A 240 19.07 -26.50 20.59
CA SER A 240 20.31 -27.30 20.64
C SER A 240 20.51 -27.90 22.02
N ASN A 241 19.62 -28.81 22.41
CA ASN A 241 19.93 -29.92 23.32
C ASN A 241 18.69 -30.80 23.47
N ARG A 242 18.62 -31.87 22.68
CA ARG A 242 18.17 -33.21 23.11
C ARG A 242 18.53 -34.21 22.01
N MET A 243 19.34 -35.18 22.43
CA MET A 243 19.49 -36.50 21.80
C MET A 243 18.13 -37.16 21.59
#